data_AF-A0A5N7ZEH2-F1
#
_entry.id   AF-A0A5N7ZEH2-F1
#
_cell.length_a   1.000
_cell.length_b   1.000
_cell.length_c   1.000
_cell.angle_alpha   90.00
_cell.angle_beta   90.00
_cell.angle_gamma   90.00
#
_symmetry.space_group_name_H-M   'P 1'
#
loop_
_entity.id
_entity.type
_entity.pdbx_description
1 polymer ?
#
loop_
_entity_poly.entity_id
_entity_poly.type
_entity_poly.pdbx_seq_one_letter_code
_entity_poly.pdbx_strand_id
1 'polypeptide(L)'
;MNVIIVIAQKEHYAYAPEICDTIETSALQRGTGIAKRTPEYIRKKIDMQDAVIALENGKFAGFCYIESWSHGKFVAHSGLIVHP
;
A
#
# COMPACT_ATOMS: atom_id res chain seq x y z
N MET A 1 -18.09 -10.13 -5.80
CA MET A 1 -16.92 -9.35 -5.41
C MET A 1 -17.35 -8.43 -4.28
N ASN A 2 -16.90 -8.70 -3.05
CA ASN A 2 -17.15 -7.83 -1.91
C ASN A 2 -15.80 -7.37 -1.37
N VAL A 3 -15.39 -6.18 -1.80
CA VAL A 3 -14.11 -5.57 -1.44
C VAL A 3 -14.36 -4.52 -0.37
N ILE A 4 -13.68 -4.65 0.75
CA ILE A 4 -13.70 -3.70 1.85
C ILE A 4 -12.45 -2.84 1.73
N ILE A 5 -12.62 -1.52 1.69
CA ILE A 5 -11.52 -0.54 1.61
C ILE A 5 -11.51 0.27 2.89
N VAL A 6 -10.38 0.26 3.59
CA VAL A 6 -10.23 0.93 4.89
C VAL A 6 -8.89 1.64 5.00
N ILE A 7 -8.83 2.65 5.86
CA ILE A 7 -7.54 3.17 6.36
C ILE A 7 -6.88 2.01 7.12
N ALA A 8 -5.66 1.66 6.72
CA ALA A 8 -4.96 0.55 7.32
C ALA A 8 -4.67 0.85 8.80
N GLN A 9 -4.80 -0.17 9.65
CA GLN A 9 -4.55 -0.14 11.08
C GLN A 9 -3.52 -1.21 11.44
N LYS A 10 -3.13 -1.30 12.73
CA LYS A 10 -2.07 -2.20 13.20
C LYS A 10 -2.33 -3.67 12.89
N GLU A 11 -3.59 -4.10 12.85
CA GLU A 11 -3.97 -5.46 12.49
C GLU A 11 -3.54 -5.82 11.06
N HIS A 12 -3.40 -4.81 10.19
CA HIS A 12 -2.94 -5.00 8.81
C HIS A 12 -1.41 -5.08 8.65
N TYR A 13 -0.63 -5.03 9.74
CA TYR A 13 0.84 -5.17 9.67
C TYR A 13 1.30 -6.49 9.05
N ALA A 14 0.47 -7.52 9.18
CA ALA A 14 0.71 -8.83 8.59
C ALA A 14 0.81 -8.77 7.05
N TYR A 15 0.16 -7.78 6.40
CA TYR A 15 0.19 -7.62 4.95
C TYR A 15 1.41 -6.83 4.45
N ALA A 16 2.21 -6.22 5.33
CA ALA A 16 3.34 -5.39 4.90
C ALA A 16 4.35 -6.11 3.99
N PRO A 17 4.75 -7.38 4.25
CA PRO A 17 5.57 -8.15 3.32
C PRO A 17 4.90 -8.37 1.95
N GLU A 18 3.64 -8.80 1.94
CA GLU A 18 2.87 -9.08 0.72
C GLU A 18 2.68 -7.81 -0.14
N ILE A 19 2.48 -6.66 0.50
CA ILE A 19 2.43 -5.34 -0.16
C ILE A 19 3.76 -5.03 -0.85
N CYS A 20 4.89 -5.23 -0.17
CA CYS A 20 6.22 -5.00 -0.73
C CYS A 20 6.47 -5.88 -1.95
N ASP A 21 6.17 -7.17 -1.84
CA ASP A 21 6.33 -8.13 -2.92
C ASP A 21 5.43 -7.77 -4.10
N THR A 22 4.16 -7.42 -3.85
CA THR A 22 3.22 -7.05 -4.90
C THR A 22 3.63 -5.75 -5.62
N ILE A 23 4.18 -4.76 -4.91
CA ILE A 23 4.73 -3.54 -5.52
C ILE A 23 5.88 -3.88 -6.47
N GLU A 24 6.79 -4.76 -6.05
CA GLU A 24 7.93 -5.20 -6.85
C GLU A 24 7.47 -5.99 -8.08
N THR A 25 6.66 -7.03 -7.89
CA THR A 25 6.16 -7.88 -8.98
C THR A 25 5.36 -7.06 -9.99
N SER A 26 4.53 -6.12 -9.53
CA SER A 26 3.76 -5.23 -10.41
C SER A 26 4.66 -4.34 -11.27
N ALA A 27 5.77 -3.83 -10.71
CA ALA A 27 6.71 -3.00 -11.46
C ALA A 27 7.50 -3.83 -12.49
N LEU A 28 7.90 -5.05 -12.11
CA LEU A 28 8.59 -5.99 -13.00
C LEU A 28 7.70 -6.39 -14.19
N GLN A 29 6.42 -6.67 -13.96
CA GLN A 29 5.46 -6.99 -15.03
C GLN A 29 5.28 -5.84 -16.02
N ARG A 30 5.41 -4.59 -15.57
CA ARG A 30 5.36 -3.41 -16.44
C ARG A 30 6.70 -3.08 -17.11
N GLY A 31 7.77 -3.82 -16.82
CA GLY A 31 9.11 -3.54 -17.34
C GLY A 31 9.72 -2.24 -16.79
N THR A 32 9.22 -1.75 -15.65
CA THR A 32 9.66 -0.50 -15.04
C THR A 32 10.51 -0.76 -13.81
N GLY A 33 11.60 0.00 -13.65
CA GLY A 33 12.32 0.05 -12.37
C GLY A 33 11.49 0.75 -11.30
N ILE A 34 11.49 0.22 -10.08
CA ILE A 34 10.90 0.88 -8.91
C ILE A 34 11.85 0.76 -7.72
N ALA A 35 11.93 1.81 -6.90
CA ALA A 35 12.58 1.66 -5.61
C ALA A 35 11.77 0.67 -4.76
N LYS A 36 12.45 -0.28 -4.11
CA LYS A 36 11.77 -1.24 -3.24
C LYS A 36 11.29 -0.55 -1.98
N ARG A 37 10.19 -1.04 -1.42
CA ARG A 37 9.68 -0.62 -0.11
C ARG A 37 10.04 -1.70 0.88
N THR A 38 10.32 -1.32 2.13
CA THR A 38 10.52 -2.28 3.21
C THR A 38 9.24 -2.42 4.03
N PRO A 39 9.00 -3.58 4.67
CA PRO A 39 7.87 -3.75 5.58
C PRO A 39 7.82 -2.67 6.67
N GLU A 40 8.97 -2.21 7.17
CA GLU A 40 9.06 -1.14 8.18
C GLU A 40 8.52 0.18 7.65
N TYR A 41 8.82 0.53 6.39
CA TYR A 41 8.30 1.73 5.75
C TYR A 41 6.77 1.65 5.58
N ILE A 42 6.25 0.49 5.16
CA ILE A 42 4.81 0.28 5.04
C ILE A 42 4.12 0.39 6.40
N ARG A 43 4.66 -0.27 7.44
CA ARG A 43 4.13 -0.16 8.81
C ARG A 43 4.13 1.27 9.32
N LYS A 44 5.19 2.05 9.03
CA LYS A 44 5.24 3.48 9.36
C LYS A 44 4.09 4.26 8.70
N LYS A 45 3.80 3.99 7.42
CA LYS A 45 2.65 4.62 6.74
C LYS A 45 1.32 4.23 7.36
N ILE A 46 1.18 2.98 7.83
CA ILE A 46 0.01 2.51 8.57
C ILE A 46 -0.10 3.24 9.92
N ASP A 47 0.98 3.33 10.70
CA ASP A 47 1.02 4.06 11.99
C ASP A 47 0.63 5.54 11.82
N MET A 48 1.03 6.16 10.71
CA MET A 48 0.71 7.55 10.38
C MET A 48 -0.72 7.74 9.83
N GLN A 49 -1.50 6.65 9.68
CA GLN A 49 -2.81 6.65 9.03
C GLN A 49 -2.80 7.15 7.58
N ASP A 50 -1.62 7.08 6.94
CA ASP A 50 -1.37 7.46 5.56
C ASP A 50 -1.44 6.24 4.62
N ALA A 51 -2.08 5.14 5.02
CA ALA A 51 -2.15 3.92 4.23
C ALA A 51 -3.59 3.46 4.06
N VAL A 52 -3.94 3.00 2.86
CA VAL A 52 -5.25 2.45 2.53
C VAL A 52 -5.04 1.03 2.01
N ILE A 53 -5.82 0.09 2.55
CA ILE A 53 -5.80 -1.32 2.15
C ILE A 53 -7.17 -1.75 1.68
N ALA A 54 -7.20 -2.55 0.61
CA ALA A 54 -8.38 -3.22 0.10
C ALA A 54 -8.28 -4.71 0.45
N LEU A 55 -9.37 -5.27 0.99
CA LEU A 55 -9.47 -6.68 1.34
C LEU A 55 -10.70 -7.30 0.67
N GLU A 56 -10.55 -8.47 0.03
CA GLU A 56 -11.66 -9.29 -0.43
C GLU A 56 -11.74 -10.57 0.42
N ASN A 57 -12.85 -10.76 1.14
CA ASN A 57 -13.04 -11.89 2.06
C ASN A 57 -11.87 -12.08 3.06
N GLY A 58 -11.30 -10.98 3.55
CA GLY A 58 -10.15 -10.98 4.46
C GLY A 58 -8.79 -11.23 3.80
N LYS A 59 -8.73 -11.38 2.48
CA LYS A 59 -7.48 -11.50 1.71
C LYS A 59 -7.07 -10.16 1.14
N PHE A 60 -5.76 -9.96 1.02
CA PHE A 60 -5.20 -8.78 0.38
C PHE A 60 -5.69 -8.65 -1.07
N ALA A 61 -6.28 -7.49 -1.40
CA ALA A 61 -6.80 -7.20 -2.75
C ALA A 61 -6.14 -5.96 -3.37
N GLY A 62 -5.50 -5.10 -2.57
CA GLY A 62 -4.84 -3.91 -3.07
C GLY A 62 -4.39 -2.96 -1.98
N PHE A 63 -3.57 -1.98 -2.36
CA PHE A 63 -2.94 -1.05 -1.44
C PHE A 63 -2.58 0.26 -2.13
N CYS A 64 -2.59 1.35 -1.37
CA CYS A 64 -1.82 2.56 -1.65
C CYS A 64 -1.48 3.29 -0.35
N TYR A 65 -0.53 4.21 -0.41
CA TYR A 65 -0.25 5.13 0.69
C TYR A 65 -0.22 6.57 0.21
N ILE A 66 -0.45 7.47 1.14
CA ILE A 66 -0.52 8.89 0.93
C ILE A 66 0.84 9.53 1.23
N GLU A 67 1.19 10.49 0.39
CA GLU A 67 2.29 11.42 0.59
C GLU A 67 1.73 12.84 0.55
N SER A 68 2.09 13.66 1.52
CA SER A 68 1.72 15.06 1.57
C SER A 68 2.97 15.94 1.58
N TRP A 69 2.89 17.09 0.93
CA TRP A 69 3.99 18.07 0.91
C TRP A 69 3.46 19.50 0.91
N SER A 70 4.37 20.47 1.01
CA SER A 70 4.04 21.90 1.15
C SER A 70 3.07 22.15 2.32
N HIS A 71 3.42 21.62 3.50
CA HIS A 71 2.63 21.72 4.74
C HIS A 71 1.17 21.25 4.57
N GLY A 72 0.97 20.13 3.88
CA GLY A 72 -0.36 19.55 3.66
C GLY A 72 -1.18 20.22 2.56
N LYS A 73 -0.61 21.17 1.81
CA LYS A 73 -1.29 21.83 0.68
C LYS A 73 -1.51 20.89 -0.51
N PHE A 74 -0.62 19.92 -0.69
CA PHE A 74 -0.71 18.95 -1.78
C PHE A 74 -0.62 17.53 -1.25
N VAL A 75 -1.34 16.64 -1.92
CA VAL A 75 -1.43 15.22 -1.60
C VAL A 75 -1.28 14.41 -2.88
N ALA A 76 -0.57 13.30 -2.79
CA ALA A 76 -0.51 12.27 -3.81
C ALA A 76 -0.66 10.92 -3.15
N HIS A 77 -1.13 9.94 -3.92
CA HIS A 77 -0.99 8.55 -3.54
C HIS A 77 0.25 7.95 -4.22
N SER A 78 0.82 6.93 -3.61
CA SER A 78 1.97 6.18 -4.09
C SER A 78 1.80 4.69 -3.78
N GLY A 79 2.54 3.86 -4.51
CA GLY A 79 2.45 2.40 -4.36
C GLY A 79 1.05 1.84 -4.64
N LEU A 80 0.28 2.47 -5.54
CA LEU A 80 -1.03 1.96 -5.93
C LEU A 80 -0.88 0.64 -6.67
N ILE A 81 -1.40 -0.42 -6.07
CA ILE A 81 -1.42 -1.78 -6.61
C ILE A 81 -2.77 -2.43 -6.36
N VAL A 82 -3.17 -3.30 -7.28
CA VAL A 82 -4.31 -4.20 -7.15
C VAL A 82 -3.75 -5.61 -7.28
N HIS A 83 -4.04 -6.47 -6.31
CA HIS A 83 -3.65 -7.86 -6.37
C HIS A 83 -4.48 -8.54 -7.48
N PRO A 84 -3.84 -9.28 -8.41
CA PRO A 84 -4.55 -9.98 -9.48
C PRO A 84 -5.50 -11.07 -8.97
#